data_AF-A0A9P8AP35-F1
#
_entry.id   AF-A0A9P8AP35-F1
#
_cell.length_a   1.000
_cell.length_b   1.000
_cell.length_c   1.000
_cell.angle_alpha   90.00
_cell.angle_beta   90.00
_cell.angle_gamma   90.00
#
_symmetry.space_group_name_H-M   'P 1'
#
loop_
_entity.id
_entity.type
_entity.pdbx_description
1 polymer ?
#
loop_
_entity_poly.entity_id
_entity_poly.type
_entity_poly.pdbx_seq_one_letter_code
_entity_poly.pdbx_strand_id
1 'polypeptide(L)'
;MSTPMHLVDLPPEVLSLIVNDMDRDTLLALCLTGKRILHEIARRYLRQNVMVLFDACRKPKPNLFSFDDGRLSAIRSLSLVVHGYIELDSKLCSLVFMKMVNLNDVRVVGGPGVLVRWIVESTGASLTTVELEGCDAEPQDFVGMAPVCIRRLVISRCHSNIRFILGPLTVEELEMYGPGSSFRA
;
A
#
# COMPACT_ATOMS: atom_id res chain seq x y z
N MET A 1 -26.99 36.78 -3.03
CA MET A 1 -25.77 36.56 -3.84
C MET A 1 -24.76 35.91 -2.92
N SER A 2 -24.51 34.61 -3.05
CA SER A 2 -23.46 33.92 -2.29
C SER A 2 -22.11 34.20 -2.95
N THR A 3 -21.20 34.84 -2.23
CA THR A 3 -19.79 34.92 -2.63
C THR A 3 -19.24 33.50 -2.79
N PRO A 4 -18.51 33.20 -3.87
CA PRO A 4 -17.89 31.89 -4.04
C PRO A 4 -16.89 31.69 -2.90
N MET A 5 -17.15 30.67 -2.08
CA MET A 5 -16.28 30.32 -0.94
C MET A 5 -14.97 29.76 -1.51
N HIS A 6 -13.84 30.39 -1.20
CA HIS A 6 -12.57 29.85 -1.64
C HIS A 6 -12.16 28.70 -0.73
N LEU A 7 -11.59 27.64 -1.31
CA LEU A 7 -11.15 26.45 -0.58
C LEU A 7 -10.28 26.80 0.65
N VAL A 8 -9.47 27.85 0.57
CA VAL A 8 -8.58 28.31 1.66
C VAL A 8 -9.29 28.99 2.82
N ASP A 9 -10.56 29.34 2.67
CA ASP A 9 -11.37 29.96 3.72
C ASP A 9 -11.98 28.90 4.65
N LEU A 10 -11.86 27.62 4.29
CA LEU A 10 -12.35 26.50 5.09
C LEU A 10 -11.40 26.17 6.26
N PRO A 11 -11.94 25.69 7.40
CA PRO A 11 -11.12 25.18 8.49
C PRO A 11 -10.18 24.05 8.05
N PRO A 12 -8.96 23.95 8.63
CA PRO A 12 -7.97 22.93 8.28
C PRO A 12 -8.48 21.48 8.34
N GLU A 13 -9.43 21.19 9.24
CA GLU A 13 -10.02 19.87 9.41
C GLU A 13 -10.91 19.51 8.21
N VAL A 14 -11.71 20.47 7.74
CA VAL A 14 -12.56 20.31 6.55
C VAL A 14 -11.70 20.21 5.30
N LEU A 15 -10.64 21.02 5.22
CA LEU A 15 -9.64 20.92 4.16
C LEU A 15 -8.99 19.54 4.11
N SER A 16 -8.66 18.97 5.27
CA SER A 16 -8.05 17.64 5.35
C SER A 16 -8.99 16.57 4.81
N LEU A 17 -10.29 16.64 5.14
CA LEU A 17 -11.30 15.73 4.59
C LEU A 17 -11.39 15.82 3.07
N ILE A 18 -11.44 17.04 2.52
CA ILE A 18 -11.49 17.25 1.08
C ILE A 18 -10.23 16.73 0.38
N VAL A 19 -9.05 17.03 0.95
CA VAL A 19 -7.75 16.61 0.40
C VAL A 19 -7.57 15.10 0.47
N ASN A 20 -8.15 14.43 1.47
CA ASN A 20 -8.10 12.96 1.59
C ASN A 20 -8.75 12.24 0.39
N ASP A 21 -9.78 12.85 -0.21
CA ASP A 21 -10.52 12.25 -1.33
C ASP A 21 -9.95 12.65 -2.71
N MET A 22 -8.90 13.47 -2.74
CA MET A 22 -8.26 13.88 -3.99
C MET A 22 -7.34 12.81 -4.54
N ASP A 23 -7.30 12.69 -5.87
CA ASP A 23 -6.35 11.84 -6.54
C ASP A 23 -4.91 12.34 -6.37
N ARG A 24 -3.95 11.43 -6.57
CA ARG A 24 -2.53 11.71 -6.38
C ARG A 24 -2.01 12.88 -7.23
N ASP A 25 -2.48 13.02 -8.48
CA ASP A 25 -2.01 14.07 -9.37
C ASP A 25 -2.51 15.44 -8.91
N THR A 26 -3.76 15.50 -8.43
CA THR A 26 -4.31 16.68 -7.77
C THR A 26 -3.53 17.03 -6.49
N LEU A 27 -3.17 16.04 -5.65
CA LEU A 27 -2.34 16.28 -4.47
C LEU A 27 -0.95 16.82 -4.81
N LEU A 28 -0.32 16.28 -5.86
CA LEU A 28 0.96 16.78 -6.35
C LEU A 28 0.83 18.23 -6.85
N ALA A 29 -0.23 18.54 -7.59
CA ALA A 29 -0.52 19.89 -8.02
C ALA A 29 -0.70 20.84 -6.82
N LEU A 30 -1.42 20.42 -5.77
CA LEU A 30 -1.58 21.19 -4.53
C LEU A 30 -0.24 21.47 -3.84
N CYS A 31 0.69 20.52 -3.84
CA CYS A 31 2.04 20.74 -3.33
C CYS A 31 2.83 21.80 -4.11
N LEU A 32 2.48 22.06 -5.37
CA LEU A 32 3.10 23.10 -6.20
C LEU A 32 2.41 24.46 -6.06
N THR A 33 1.25 24.53 -5.40
CA THR A 33 0.56 25.81 -5.17
C THR A 33 1.28 26.64 -4.11
N GLY A 34 1.20 27.98 -4.23
CA GLY A 34 1.72 28.91 -3.21
C GLY A 34 0.90 28.95 -1.90
N LYS A 35 -0.11 28.08 -1.74
CA LYS A 35 -1.01 28.08 -0.58
C LYS A 35 -0.48 27.15 0.49
N ARG A 36 0.20 27.71 1.49
CA ARG A 36 0.94 26.98 2.53
C ARG A 36 0.13 25.88 3.24
N ILE A 37 -1.11 26.15 3.63
CA ILE A 37 -1.95 25.17 4.34
C ILE A 37 -2.25 23.96 3.45
N LEU A 38 -2.68 24.18 2.20
CA LEU A 38 -2.95 23.10 1.25
C LEU A 38 -1.68 22.32 0.91
N HIS A 39 -0.55 23.01 0.75
CA HIS A 39 0.74 22.38 0.56
C HIS A 39 1.10 21.45 1.73
N GLU A 40 0.96 21.90 2.97
CA GLU A 40 1.30 21.13 4.17
C GLU A 40 0.38 19.91 4.33
N ILE A 41 -0.94 20.07 4.12
CA ILE A 41 -1.91 18.99 4.17
C ILE A 41 -1.65 17.96 3.05
N ALA A 42 -1.55 18.39 1.79
CA ALA A 42 -1.31 17.49 0.65
C ALA A 42 0.02 16.73 0.79
N ARG A 43 1.09 17.42 1.24
CA ARG A 43 2.39 16.79 1.49
C ARG A 43 2.32 15.74 2.60
N ARG A 44 1.53 15.98 3.64
CA ARG A 44 1.29 14.98 4.71
C ARG A 44 0.59 13.75 4.13
N TYR A 45 -0.48 13.93 3.36
CA TYR A 45 -1.19 12.81 2.73
C TYR A 45 -0.30 12.01 1.78
N LEU A 46 0.49 12.66 0.93
CA LEU A 46 1.43 12.00 0.03
C LEU A 46 2.55 11.24 0.75
N ARG A 47 2.89 11.62 1.99
CA ARG A 47 3.87 10.89 2.82
C ARG A 47 3.24 9.67 3.49
N GLN A 48 1.97 9.74 3.84
CA GLN A 48 1.24 8.66 4.50
C GLN A 48 0.79 7.60 3.49
N ASN A 49 0.50 8.00 2.25
CA ASN A 49 0.02 7.11 1.19
C ASN A 49 1.09 6.96 0.10
N VAL A 50 1.85 5.87 0.17
CA VAL A 50 3.01 5.65 -0.71
C VAL A 50 2.67 4.57 -1.73
N MET A 51 2.81 4.91 -3.01
CA MET A 51 2.76 3.95 -4.11
C MET A 51 4.17 3.74 -4.67
N VAL A 52 4.61 2.48 -4.68
CA VAL A 52 5.91 2.05 -5.16
C VAL A 52 5.75 1.16 -6.37
N LEU A 53 6.34 1.59 -7.47
CA LEU A 53 6.44 0.80 -8.69
C LEU A 53 7.78 0.06 -8.70
N PHE A 54 7.72 -1.26 -8.76
CA PHE A 54 8.84 -2.10 -9.13
C PHE A 54 8.68 -2.49 -10.60
N ASP A 55 9.54 -1.91 -11.43
CA ASP A 55 9.61 -2.17 -12.87
C ASP A 55 10.79 -3.11 -13.19
N ALA A 56 10.83 -3.65 -14.41
CA ALA A 56 11.87 -4.53 -14.94
C ALA A 56 13.30 -3.98 -14.78
N CYS A 57 13.46 -2.67 -14.58
CA CYS A 57 14.72 -2.02 -14.20
C CYS A 57 15.22 -2.36 -12.78
N ARG A 58 14.48 -3.18 -12.00
CA ARG A 58 14.79 -3.65 -10.63
C ARG A 58 15.03 -2.54 -9.60
N LYS A 59 14.60 -1.31 -9.88
CA LYS A 59 14.75 -0.16 -8.97
C LYS A 59 13.36 0.36 -8.58
N PRO A 60 12.95 0.21 -7.31
CA PRO A 60 11.67 0.73 -6.86
C PRO A 60 11.60 2.25 -7.02
N LYS A 61 10.43 2.73 -7.45
CA LYS A 61 10.12 4.16 -7.58
C LYS A 61 8.85 4.49 -6.79
N PRO A 62 8.94 5.28 -5.70
CA PRO A 62 10.16 5.76 -5.06
C PRO A 62 10.98 4.61 -4.42
N ASN A 63 12.27 4.84 -4.20
CA ASN A 63 13.12 3.85 -3.54
C ASN A 63 12.87 3.85 -2.03
N LEU A 64 12.07 2.89 -1.54
CA LEU A 64 11.79 2.73 -0.11
C LEU A 64 13.07 2.59 0.73
N PHE A 65 14.11 1.95 0.19
CA PHE A 65 15.39 1.76 0.88
C PHE A 65 16.17 3.06 1.09
N SER A 66 15.75 4.16 0.47
CA SER A 66 16.35 5.49 0.67
C SER A 66 15.63 6.34 1.72
N PHE A 67 14.50 5.85 2.26
CA PHE A 67 13.75 6.60 3.26
C PHE A 67 14.40 6.43 4.64
N ASP A 68 14.42 7.52 5.39
CA ASP A 68 14.77 7.48 6.82
C ASP A 68 13.65 6.83 7.65
N ASP A 69 13.98 6.40 8.87
CA ASP A 69 13.04 5.76 9.81
C ASP A 69 11.80 6.64 10.08
N GLY A 70 11.95 7.96 10.11
CA GLY A 70 10.85 8.90 10.32
C GLY A 70 9.85 8.91 9.17
N ARG A 71 10.33 8.81 7.93
CA ARG A 71 9.49 8.68 6.74
C ARG A 71 8.81 7.33 6.68
N LEU A 72 9.55 6.24 6.94
CA LEU A 72 8.99 4.88 6.93
C LEU A 72 7.89 4.73 7.99
N SER A 73 8.13 5.22 9.21
CA SER A 73 7.13 5.20 10.29
C SER A 73 5.95 6.16 10.08
N ALA A 74 6.03 7.09 9.13
CA ALA A 74 4.89 7.95 8.78
C ALA A 74 3.93 7.30 7.79
N ILE A 75 4.34 6.22 7.09
CA ILE A 75 3.51 5.53 6.10
C ILE A 75 2.35 4.84 6.81
N ARG A 76 1.14 5.06 6.27
CA ARG A 76 -0.14 4.48 6.73
C ARG A 76 -0.73 3.54 5.70
N SER A 77 -0.57 3.88 4.41
CA SER A 77 -0.98 3.06 3.29
C SER A 77 0.18 2.86 2.32
N LEU A 78 0.38 1.61 1.89
CA LEU A 78 1.42 1.22 0.95
C LEU A 78 0.81 0.44 -0.22
N SER A 79 0.95 0.97 -1.43
CA SER A 79 0.62 0.26 -2.65
C SER A 79 1.90 -0.15 -3.37
N LEU A 80 2.11 -1.46 -3.54
CA LEU A 80 3.24 -2.02 -4.29
C LEU A 80 2.72 -2.55 -5.61
N VAL A 81 3.28 -2.07 -6.71
CA VAL A 81 2.97 -2.55 -8.06
C VAL A 81 4.21 -3.21 -8.62
N VAL A 82 4.15 -4.52 -8.82
CA VAL A 82 5.26 -5.37 -9.26
C VAL A 82 5.04 -5.82 -10.70
N HIS A 83 5.90 -5.33 -11.59
CA HIS A 83 5.94 -5.76 -12.99
C HIS A 83 7.11 -6.71 -13.21
N GLY A 84 6.80 -7.92 -13.68
CA GLY A 84 7.79 -8.95 -13.98
C GLY A 84 8.43 -9.55 -12.71
N TYR A 85 9.56 -10.23 -12.92
CA TYR A 85 10.29 -10.90 -11.85
C TYR A 85 11.23 -9.92 -11.12
N ILE A 86 11.17 -9.92 -9.79
CA ILE A 86 12.05 -9.11 -8.94
C ILE A 86 12.75 -10.01 -7.93
N GLU A 87 14.07 -9.95 -7.94
CA GLU A 87 14.89 -10.45 -6.85
C GLU A 87 15.06 -9.34 -5.83
N LEU A 88 14.34 -9.46 -4.72
CA LEU A 88 14.51 -8.59 -3.58
C LEU A 88 15.27 -9.33 -2.49
N ASP A 89 16.24 -8.66 -1.86
CA ASP A 89 16.90 -9.18 -0.67
C ASP A 89 15.88 -9.23 0.47
N SER A 90 15.63 -10.43 0.98
CA SER A 90 14.66 -10.68 2.04
C SER A 90 14.99 -9.91 3.32
N LYS A 91 16.27 -9.81 3.70
CA LYS A 91 16.70 -9.11 4.90
C LYS A 91 16.47 -7.61 4.77
N LEU A 92 16.78 -7.05 3.61
CA LEU A 92 16.55 -5.62 3.36
C LEU A 92 15.06 -5.29 3.35
N CYS A 93 14.22 -6.14 2.75
CA CYS A 93 12.78 -5.93 2.73
C CYS A 93 12.17 -6.02 4.12
N SER A 94 12.48 -7.08 4.88
CA SER A 94 12.00 -7.21 6.26
C SER A 94 12.45 -6.04 7.12
N LEU A 95 13.70 -5.56 6.98
CA LEU A 95 14.19 -4.40 7.72
C LEU A 95 13.37 -3.14 7.41
N VAL A 96 13.10 -2.87 6.13
CA VAL A 96 12.31 -1.71 5.71
C VAL A 96 10.86 -1.80 6.19
N PHE A 97 10.21 -2.96 6.04
CA PHE A 97 8.82 -3.14 6.45
C PHE A 97 8.67 -3.07 7.99
N MET A 98 9.60 -3.62 8.76
CA MET A 98 9.60 -3.49 10.23
C MET A 98 9.64 -2.04 10.72
N LYS A 99 10.19 -1.11 9.91
CA LYS A 99 10.21 0.33 10.24
C LYS A 99 8.88 1.03 9.96
N MET A 100 7.99 0.41 9.19
CA MET A 100 6.64 0.93 8.90
C MET A 100 5.65 0.54 10.01
N VAL A 101 5.99 0.87 11.27
CA VAL A 101 5.23 0.48 12.48
C VAL A 101 3.76 0.94 12.50
N ASN A 102 3.42 1.87 11.62
CA ASN A 102 2.16 2.59 11.53
C ASN A 102 1.36 2.22 10.27
N LEU A 103 1.81 1.20 9.53
CA LEU A 103 1.20 0.74 8.29
C LEU A 103 -0.09 -0.03 8.59
N ASN A 104 -1.19 0.48 8.06
CA ASN A 104 -2.53 -0.07 8.28
C ASN A 104 -3.05 -0.76 7.02
N ASP A 105 -2.78 -0.17 5.85
CA ASP A 105 -3.36 -0.62 4.59
C ASP A 105 -2.26 -0.97 3.59
N VAL A 106 -2.31 -2.20 3.07
CA VAL A 106 -1.37 -2.67 2.05
C VAL A 106 -2.14 -3.13 0.83
N ARG A 107 -1.74 -2.66 -0.34
CA ARG A 107 -2.17 -3.21 -1.62
C ARG A 107 -0.97 -3.72 -2.40
N VAL A 108 -0.98 -4.99 -2.78
CA VAL A 108 0.04 -5.60 -3.64
C VAL A 108 -0.59 -5.99 -4.96
N VAL A 109 -0.08 -5.41 -6.04
CA VAL A 109 -0.48 -5.71 -7.42
C VAL A 109 0.66 -6.45 -8.10
N GLY A 110 0.41 -7.70 -8.49
CA GLY A 110 1.45 -8.60 -8.99
C GLY A 110 2.40 -9.09 -7.90
N GLY A 111 3.53 -9.66 -8.34
CA GLY A 111 4.62 -10.07 -7.46
C GLY A 111 4.46 -11.43 -6.79
N PRO A 112 5.56 -11.93 -6.20
CA PRO A 112 5.63 -13.29 -5.65
C PRO A 112 5.07 -13.37 -4.22
N GLY A 113 4.57 -14.53 -3.83
CA GLY A 113 4.02 -14.80 -2.50
C GLY A 113 5.00 -14.49 -1.36
N VAL A 114 6.30 -14.69 -1.58
CA VAL A 114 7.35 -14.33 -0.60
C VAL A 114 7.35 -12.84 -0.24
N LEU A 115 7.02 -11.95 -1.19
CA LEU A 115 6.92 -10.51 -0.91
C LEU A 115 5.72 -10.23 -0.02
N VAL A 116 4.57 -10.84 -0.33
CA VAL A 116 3.35 -10.73 0.48
C VAL A 116 3.62 -11.19 1.91
N ARG A 117 4.28 -12.35 2.06
CA ARG A 117 4.71 -12.86 3.37
C ARG A 117 5.55 -11.84 4.12
N TRP A 118 6.61 -11.29 3.52
CA TRP A 118 7.50 -10.38 4.23
C TRP A 118 6.79 -9.14 4.75
N ILE A 119 5.85 -8.58 3.98
CA ILE A 119 5.07 -7.42 4.42
C ILE A 119 4.21 -7.83 5.62
N VAL A 120 3.40 -8.87 5.46
CA VAL A 120 2.43 -9.28 6.48
C VAL A 120 3.12 -9.71 7.78
N GLU A 121 4.21 -10.48 7.73
CA GLU A 121 4.97 -10.87 8.93
C GLU A 121 5.64 -9.66 9.59
N SER A 122 6.17 -8.72 8.81
CA SER A 122 6.92 -7.58 9.36
C SER A 122 6.02 -6.47 9.91
N THR A 123 4.79 -6.35 9.42
CA THR A 123 3.86 -5.26 9.79
C THR A 123 2.58 -5.76 10.45
N GLY A 124 2.47 -7.07 10.73
CA GLY A 124 1.23 -7.70 11.20
C GLY A 124 0.63 -7.12 12.47
N ALA A 125 1.41 -6.42 13.31
CA ALA A 125 0.92 -5.79 14.53
C ALA A 125 0.03 -4.56 14.28
N SER A 126 0.19 -3.87 13.16
CA SER A 126 -0.55 -2.65 12.81
C SER A 126 -1.44 -2.79 11.58
N LEU A 127 -1.26 -3.87 10.82
CA LEU A 127 -1.94 -4.11 9.55
C LEU A 127 -3.43 -4.39 9.76
N THR A 128 -4.28 -3.57 9.16
CA THR A 128 -5.74 -3.73 9.20
C THR A 128 -6.29 -4.30 7.90
N THR A 129 -5.77 -3.83 6.77
CA THR A 129 -6.28 -4.17 5.44
C THR A 129 -5.17 -4.67 4.54
N VAL A 130 -5.43 -5.80 3.87
CA VAL A 130 -4.55 -6.33 2.83
C VAL A 130 -5.36 -6.55 1.55
N GLU A 131 -4.89 -5.97 0.46
CA GLU A 131 -5.45 -6.17 -0.87
C GLU A 131 -4.40 -6.81 -1.76
N LEU A 132 -4.73 -7.97 -2.33
CA LEU A 132 -3.89 -8.73 -3.23
C LEU A 132 -4.55 -8.77 -4.60
N GLU A 133 -3.81 -8.37 -5.63
CA GLU A 133 -4.32 -8.31 -6.98
C GLU A 133 -3.33 -8.91 -7.98
N GLY A 134 -3.70 -10.00 -8.64
CA GLY A 134 -2.83 -10.62 -9.65
C GLY A 134 -1.51 -11.15 -9.09
N CYS A 135 -1.41 -11.36 -7.77
CA CYS A 135 -0.24 -11.94 -7.14
C CYS A 135 -0.12 -13.42 -7.52
N ASP A 136 1.12 -13.86 -7.66
CA ASP A 136 1.48 -15.26 -7.86
C ASP A 136 2.18 -15.77 -6.61
N ALA A 137 1.80 -16.93 -6.12
CA ALA A 137 2.32 -17.47 -4.89
C ALA A 137 2.31 -18.98 -4.93
N GLU A 138 3.22 -19.58 -4.19
CA GLU A 138 3.24 -21.01 -3.97
C GLU A 138 2.93 -21.35 -2.51
N PRO A 139 2.40 -22.54 -2.20
CA PRO A 139 2.10 -22.93 -0.83
C PRO A 139 3.30 -22.79 0.11
N GLN A 140 4.51 -23.12 -0.36
CA GLN A 140 5.75 -23.00 0.39
C GLN A 140 6.09 -21.57 0.82
N ASP A 141 5.59 -20.56 0.11
CA ASP A 141 5.87 -19.16 0.44
C ASP A 141 5.37 -18.83 1.84
N PHE A 142 4.23 -19.42 2.26
CA PHE A 142 3.58 -19.16 3.54
C PHE A 142 3.90 -20.18 4.63
N VAL A 143 4.74 -21.19 4.35
CA VAL A 143 5.08 -22.24 5.32
C VAL A 143 5.89 -21.66 6.48
N GLY A 144 5.49 -22.01 7.71
CA GLY A 144 6.15 -21.56 8.94
C GLY A 144 5.93 -20.08 9.25
N MET A 145 4.97 -19.43 8.57
CA MET A 145 4.59 -18.07 8.87
C MET A 145 3.90 -17.97 10.24
N ALA A 146 4.29 -16.98 11.03
CA ALA A 146 3.63 -16.70 12.31
C ALA A 146 2.17 -16.27 12.08
N PRO A 147 1.23 -16.64 12.96
CA PRO A 147 -0.15 -16.19 12.85
C PRO A 147 -0.25 -14.67 12.90
N VAL A 148 -1.00 -14.08 11.97
CA VAL A 148 -1.26 -12.63 11.92
C VAL A 148 -2.76 -12.37 11.84
N CYS A 149 -3.25 -11.43 12.63
CA CYS A 149 -4.64 -10.99 12.60
C CYS A 149 -4.76 -9.75 11.72
N ILE A 150 -5.67 -9.77 10.75
CA ILE A 150 -6.04 -8.59 9.97
C ILE A 150 -7.56 -8.47 9.94
N ARG A 151 -8.05 -7.25 9.80
CA ARG A 151 -9.48 -7.01 9.73
C ARG A 151 -10.03 -7.40 8.37
N ARG A 152 -9.44 -6.90 7.28
CA ARG A 152 -9.97 -7.10 5.93
C ARG A 152 -8.92 -7.63 4.97
N LEU A 153 -9.27 -8.69 4.25
CA LEU A 153 -8.48 -9.26 3.17
C LEU A 153 -9.28 -9.24 1.87
N VAL A 154 -8.72 -8.63 0.84
CA VAL A 154 -9.26 -8.65 -0.51
C VAL A 154 -8.30 -9.40 -1.41
N ILE A 155 -8.78 -10.41 -2.12
CA ILE A 155 -8.01 -11.17 -3.11
C ILE A 155 -8.72 -11.06 -4.45
N SER A 156 -8.02 -10.57 -5.47
CA SER A 156 -8.60 -10.38 -6.81
C SER A 156 -7.63 -10.85 -7.88
N ARG A 157 -8.12 -11.62 -8.87
CA ARG A 157 -7.32 -12.03 -10.04
C ARG A 157 -6.00 -12.76 -9.75
N CYS A 158 -5.76 -13.22 -8.52
CA CYS A 158 -4.55 -13.94 -8.12
C CYS A 158 -4.58 -15.41 -8.54
N HIS A 159 -3.41 -16.05 -8.57
CA HIS A 159 -3.32 -17.51 -8.70
C HIS A 159 -4.01 -18.20 -7.51
N SER A 160 -4.58 -19.39 -7.71
CA SER A 160 -5.37 -20.09 -6.66
C SER A 160 -4.56 -20.39 -5.40
N ASN A 161 -3.24 -20.55 -5.55
CA ASN A 161 -2.31 -20.81 -4.45
C ASN A 161 -2.16 -19.63 -3.49
N ILE A 162 -2.56 -18.40 -3.86
CA ILE A 162 -2.55 -17.29 -2.90
C ILE A 162 -3.40 -17.59 -1.67
N ARG A 163 -4.42 -18.45 -1.80
CA ARG A 163 -5.34 -18.83 -0.71
C ARG A 163 -4.63 -19.56 0.44
N PHE A 164 -3.44 -20.10 0.23
CA PHE A 164 -2.65 -20.70 1.31
C PHE A 164 -2.24 -19.67 2.39
N ILE A 165 -2.28 -18.37 2.07
CA ILE A 165 -2.11 -17.30 3.06
C ILE A 165 -3.19 -17.31 4.16
N LEU A 166 -4.36 -17.92 3.90
CA LEU A 166 -5.44 -18.03 4.89
C LEU A 166 -5.12 -19.02 6.03
N GLY A 167 -4.09 -19.86 5.87
CA GLY A 167 -3.61 -20.71 6.96
C GLY A 167 -3.01 -19.89 8.12
N PRO A 168 -1.99 -19.05 7.87
CA PRO A 168 -1.41 -18.17 8.89
C PRO A 168 -2.24 -16.91 9.20
N LEU A 169 -3.25 -16.56 8.41
CA LEU A 169 -4.05 -15.36 8.64
C LEU A 169 -5.36 -15.63 9.40
N THR A 170 -5.60 -14.85 10.45
CA THR A 170 -6.93 -14.68 11.04
C THR A 170 -7.55 -13.42 10.44
N VAL A 171 -8.67 -13.57 9.71
CA VAL A 171 -9.32 -12.50 8.94
C VAL A 171 -10.77 -12.32 9.40
N GLU A 172 -11.19 -11.09 9.67
CA GLU A 172 -12.60 -10.79 10.03
C GLU A 172 -13.50 -10.68 8.79
N GLU A 173 -13.03 -9.99 7.76
CA GLU A 173 -13.74 -9.70 6.51
C GLU A 173 -12.91 -10.20 5.32
N LEU A 174 -13.43 -11.18 4.56
CA LEU A 174 -12.77 -11.75 3.38
C LEU A 174 -13.59 -11.49 2.11
N GLU A 175 -12.97 -10.83 1.15
CA GLU A 175 -13.50 -10.65 -0.21
C GLU A 175 -12.61 -11.36 -1.23
N MET A 176 -13.22 -12.21 -2.06
CA MET A 176 -12.51 -12.91 -3.13
C MET A 176 -13.20 -12.70 -4.47
N TYR A 177 -12.46 -12.11 -5.41
CA TYR A 177 -12.87 -11.93 -6.79
C TYR A 177 -12.13 -12.95 -7.65
N GLY A 178 -12.88 -13.72 -8.45
CA GLY A 178 -12.33 -14.80 -9.28
C GLY A 178 -11.26 -14.33 -10.27
N PRO A 179 -10.56 -15.27 -10.93
CA PRO A 179 -9.66 -14.92 -12.02
C PRO A 179 -10.46 -14.13 -13.07
N GLY A 180 -10.03 -12.90 -13.34
CA GLY A 180 -10.69 -12.06 -14.34
C GLY A 180 -10.75 -12.85 -15.64
N SER A 181 -11.95 -12.95 -16.22
CA SER A 181 -12.13 -13.50 -17.55
C SER A 181 -11.14 -12.80 -18.49
N SER A 182 -10.17 -13.55 -18.99
CA SER A 182 -9.23 -13.07 -19.97
C SER A 182 -10.01 -12.62 -21.21
N PHE A 183 -10.02 -11.32 -21.48
CA PHE A 183 -10.25 -10.87 -22.84
C PHE A 183 -9.03 -11.31 -23.65
N ARG A 184 -9.18 -12.46 -24.34
CA ARG A 184 -8.34 -12.82 -25.47
C ARG A 184 -8.61 -11.81 -26.58
N ALA A 185 -7.55 -11.12 -27.03
CA ALA A 185 -7.47 -10.63 -28.40
C ALA A 185 -6.74 -11.69 -29.24
#